data_AF-A0A9D5JX60-F1
#
_entry.id   AF-A0A9D5JX60-F1
#
_cell.length_a   1.000
_cell.length_b   1.000
_cell.length_c   1.000
_cell.angle_alpha   90.00
_cell.angle_beta   90.00
_cell.angle_gamma   90.00
#
_symmetry.space_group_name_H-M   'P 1'
#
loop_
_entity.id
_entity.type
_entity.pdbx_description
1 polymer ?
#
loop_
_entity_poly.entity_id
_entity_poly.type
_entity_poly.pdbx_seq_one_letter_code
_entity_poly.pdbx_strand_id
1 'polypeptide(L)'
;MLLERFQEIETFFPKCHPGEAEWIAANVALAEDISPVFPYLNAIMKGAIFDAAHNTLNFKFGGHGVTLHPQKMIITRLQDRQELDRLLGELKTLINRTYKKRETIEPSTKSRRALTVFEIYKLLPRQNCQVCGEPTCMAFAGRLLDERVTIEVCQPLFTEEYASERQTLLHMLEEAGYATPSLQEKS
;
A
#
# COMPACT_ATOMS: atom_id res chain seq x y z
N MET A 1 18.09 -9.93 16.97
CA MET A 1 17.06 -9.17 16.25
C MET A 1 17.68 -8.75 14.93
N LEU A 2 16.90 -8.43 13.89
CA LEU A 2 17.47 -8.01 12.59
C LEU A 2 17.70 -6.49 12.55
N LEU A 3 16.73 -5.71 13.02
CA LEU A 3 16.77 -4.25 12.99
C LEU A 3 16.82 -3.72 14.43
N GLU A 4 17.97 -3.18 14.83
CA GLU A 4 18.21 -2.77 16.21
C GLU A 4 17.98 -1.28 16.42
N ARG A 5 18.38 -0.44 15.46
CA ARG A 5 18.24 1.01 15.55
C ARG A 5 18.11 1.68 14.20
N PHE A 6 17.47 2.83 14.20
CA PHE A 6 17.48 3.78 13.08
C PHE A 6 18.69 4.70 13.25
N GLN A 7 19.37 5.02 12.14
CA GLN A 7 20.52 5.93 12.17
C GLN A 7 20.05 7.36 11.90
N GLU A 8 20.05 7.75 10.63
CA GLU A 8 19.65 9.06 10.17
C GLU A 8 18.21 9.04 9.66
N ILE A 9 17.43 10.05 10.04
CA ILE A 9 16.03 10.22 9.62
C ILE A 9 15.88 11.61 9.03
N GLU A 10 15.82 11.66 7.70
CA GLU A 10 15.60 12.88 6.93
C GLU A 10 14.14 12.94 6.49
N THR A 11 13.46 14.04 6.81
CA THR A 11 12.08 14.31 6.35
C THR A 11 12.07 15.45 5.35
N PHE A 12 11.30 15.32 4.28
CA PHE A 12 11.22 16.33 3.23
C PHE A 12 9.81 16.44 2.67
N PHE A 13 9.46 17.62 2.16
CA PHE A 13 8.25 17.80 1.37
C PHE A 13 8.52 17.38 -0.07
N PRO A 14 7.72 16.46 -0.65
CA PRO A 14 7.76 16.17 -2.07
C PRO A 14 7.49 17.43 -2.90
N LYS A 15 7.90 17.41 -4.18
CA LYS A 15 7.57 18.51 -5.09
C LYS A 15 6.04 18.68 -5.15
N CYS A 16 5.56 19.90 -4.89
CA CYS A 16 4.14 20.23 -4.89
C CYS A 16 3.46 19.80 -6.19
N HIS A 17 2.42 18.97 -6.08
CA HIS A 17 1.48 18.68 -7.16
C HIS A 17 0.16 19.42 -6.87
N PRO A 18 -0.35 20.26 -7.79
CA PRO A 18 -1.60 20.97 -7.59
C PRO A 18 -2.75 20.01 -7.27
N GLY A 19 -3.42 20.19 -6.12
CA GLY A 19 -4.56 19.37 -5.68
C GLY A 19 -4.23 18.22 -4.72
N GLU A 20 -2.98 18.10 -4.25
CA GLU A 20 -2.61 17.17 -3.17
C GLU A 20 -2.55 17.86 -1.81
N ALA A 21 -2.95 17.16 -0.74
CA ALA A 21 -2.71 17.61 0.63
C ALA A 21 -1.20 17.72 0.88
N GLU A 22 -0.76 18.67 1.72
CA GLU A 22 0.63 18.71 2.15
C GLU A 22 0.94 17.47 3.00
N TRP A 23 1.91 16.68 2.57
CA TRP A 23 2.42 15.51 3.29
C TRP A 23 3.94 15.50 3.21
N ILE A 24 4.59 14.89 4.20
CA ILE A 24 6.04 14.71 4.22
C ILE A 24 6.41 13.28 3.83
N ALA A 25 7.58 13.13 3.22
CA ALA A 25 8.25 11.86 3.05
C ALA A 25 9.41 11.76 4.04
N ALA A 26 9.86 10.53 4.30
CA ALA A 26 11.02 10.26 5.13
C ALA A 26 11.95 9.25 4.46
N ASN A 27 13.25 9.57 4.47
CA ASN A 27 14.33 8.62 4.25
C ASN A 27 14.89 8.22 5.61
N VAL A 28 14.96 6.92 5.88
CA VAL A 28 15.42 6.37 7.14
C VAL A 28 16.58 5.42 6.88
N ALA A 29 17.79 5.83 7.25
CA ALA A 29 18.99 5.02 7.13
C ALA A 29 19.07 3.96 8.26
N LEU A 30 19.51 2.76 7.90
CA LEU A 30 19.62 1.62 8.81
C LEU A 30 21.07 1.17 8.90
N ALA A 31 21.49 0.75 10.09
CA ALA A 31 22.83 0.18 10.28
C ALA A 31 22.90 -1.26 9.76
N GLU A 32 21.82 -2.01 9.91
CA GLU A 32 21.73 -3.41 9.55
C GLU A 32 21.17 -3.61 8.13
N ASP A 33 21.63 -4.66 7.45
CA ASP A 33 21.00 -5.13 6.21
C ASP A 33 19.71 -5.90 6.55
N ILE A 34 18.55 -5.31 6.25
CA ILE A 34 17.24 -5.91 6.49
C ILE A 34 16.74 -6.76 5.32
N SER A 35 17.44 -6.80 4.18
CA SER A 35 17.00 -7.56 3.00
C SER A 35 16.75 -9.06 3.21
N PRO A 36 17.41 -9.76 4.17
CA PRO A 36 17.08 -11.15 4.48
C PRO A 36 15.63 -11.38 4.92
N VAL A 37 14.89 -10.35 5.34
CA VAL A 37 13.47 -10.47 5.74
C VAL A 37 12.49 -10.31 4.57
N PHE A 38 12.93 -9.79 3.42
CA PHE A 38 12.04 -9.40 2.32
C PHE A 38 11.18 -10.55 1.77
N PRO A 39 11.72 -11.75 1.49
CA PRO A 39 10.90 -12.85 0.97
C PRO A 39 9.81 -13.31 1.94
N TYR A 40 10.07 -13.18 3.25
CA TYR A 40 9.14 -13.57 4.31
C TYR A 40 8.05 -12.52 4.52
N LEU A 41 8.40 -11.24 4.49
CA LEU A 41 7.41 -10.16 4.47
C LEU A 41 6.54 -10.26 3.22
N ASN A 42 7.12 -10.51 2.05
CA ASN A 42 6.37 -10.71 0.80
C ASN A 42 5.40 -11.90 0.87
N ALA A 43 5.74 -12.95 1.61
CA ALA A 43 4.87 -14.11 1.80
C ALA A 43 3.64 -13.77 2.66
N ILE A 44 3.82 -13.01 3.76
CA ILE A 44 2.74 -12.74 4.72
C ILE A 44 1.93 -11.48 4.43
N MET A 45 2.48 -10.53 3.67
CA MET A 45 1.82 -9.26 3.36
C MET A 45 1.14 -9.36 2.00
N LYS A 46 -0.19 -9.42 1.98
CA LYS A 46 -0.99 -9.19 0.77
C LYS A 46 -0.67 -7.77 0.25
N GLY A 47 -0.53 -7.62 -1.06
CA GLY A 47 -0.16 -6.35 -1.68
C GLY A 47 1.31 -5.94 -1.59
N ALA A 48 2.15 -6.68 -0.87
CA ALA A 48 3.59 -6.46 -0.96
C ALA A 48 4.10 -6.93 -2.33
N ILE A 49 4.97 -6.11 -2.91
CA ILE A 49 5.61 -6.30 -4.20
C ILE A 49 7.11 -6.36 -3.97
N PHE A 50 7.66 -7.56 -4.10
CA PHE A 50 9.10 -7.77 -4.11
C PHE A 50 9.66 -7.55 -5.53
N ASP A 51 10.59 -6.62 -5.64
CA ASP A 51 11.40 -6.37 -6.83
C ASP A 51 12.79 -6.96 -6.61
N ALA A 52 12.99 -8.15 -7.18
CA ALA A 52 14.25 -8.88 -7.06
C ALA A 52 15.41 -8.20 -7.81
N ALA A 53 15.13 -7.42 -8.87
CA ALA A 53 16.16 -6.76 -9.66
C ALA A 53 16.81 -5.60 -8.88
N HIS A 54 16.01 -4.88 -8.11
CA HIS A 54 16.48 -3.76 -7.28
C HIS A 54 16.64 -4.11 -5.80
N ASN A 55 16.35 -5.35 -5.41
CA ASN A 55 16.31 -5.84 -4.04
C ASN A 55 15.49 -4.91 -3.12
N THR A 56 14.24 -4.65 -3.53
CA THR A 56 13.31 -3.81 -2.75
C THR A 56 12.01 -4.53 -2.47
N LEU A 57 11.41 -4.19 -1.32
CA LEU A 57 10.05 -4.61 -0.99
C LEU A 57 9.18 -3.38 -0.82
N ASN A 58 8.13 -3.28 -1.64
CA ASN A 58 7.19 -2.17 -1.64
C ASN A 58 5.85 -2.64 -1.10
N PHE A 59 5.26 -1.91 -0.18
CA PHE A 59 3.93 -2.21 0.36
C PHE A 59 3.29 -0.96 0.97
N LYS A 60 2.01 -1.08 1.27
CA LYS A 60 1.25 -0.10 2.04
C LYS A 60 1.18 -0.53 3.50
N PHE A 61 1.34 0.41 4.42
CA PHE A 61 1.28 0.15 5.86
C PHE A 61 0.65 1.36 6.56
N GLY A 62 -0.53 1.19 7.15
CA GLY A 62 -1.27 2.28 7.79
C GLY A 62 -1.68 3.42 6.85
N GLY A 63 -1.86 3.16 5.55
CA GLY A 63 -2.14 4.20 4.53
C GLY A 63 -0.88 4.89 3.98
N HIS A 64 0.31 4.55 4.49
CA HIS A 64 1.58 5.07 4.01
C HIS A 64 2.21 4.14 2.98
N GLY A 65 2.85 4.72 1.96
CA GLY A 65 3.72 3.96 1.07
C GLY A 65 5.06 3.70 1.73
N VAL A 66 5.45 2.43 1.84
CA VAL A 66 6.72 1.99 2.42
C VAL A 66 7.52 1.21 1.38
N THR A 67 8.76 1.65 1.16
CA THR A 67 9.76 0.93 0.36
C THR A 67 10.93 0.56 1.24
N LEU A 68 11.18 -0.75 1.39
CA LEU A 68 12.35 -1.27 2.08
C LEU A 68 13.46 -1.55 1.08
N HIS A 69 14.66 -1.06 1.41
CA HIS A 69 15.93 -1.41 0.78
C HIS A 69 16.83 -2.09 1.82
N PRO A 70 17.95 -2.71 1.42
CA PRO A 70 18.86 -3.37 2.37
C PRO A 70 19.19 -2.53 3.60
N GLN A 71 19.60 -1.27 3.43
CA GLN A 71 20.04 -0.41 4.55
C GLN A 71 19.28 0.91 4.63
N LYS A 72 18.09 0.99 4.03
CA LYS A 72 17.24 2.18 4.16
C LYS A 72 15.76 1.87 4.00
N MET A 73 14.91 2.73 4.55
CA MET A 73 13.49 2.73 4.29
C MET A 73 13.07 4.09 3.72
N ILE A 74 12.16 4.07 2.76
CA ILE A 74 11.51 5.27 2.25
C ILE A 74 10.04 5.17 2.64
N ILE A 75 9.54 6.21 3.29
CA ILE A 75 8.16 6.29 3.76
C ILE A 75 7.55 7.56 3.16
N THR A 76 6.34 7.45 2.64
CA THR A 76 5.62 8.54 1.98
C THR A 76 4.25 8.74 2.60
N ARG A 77 3.67 9.91 2.36
CA ARG A 77 2.34 10.32 2.84
C ARG A 77 2.24 10.41 4.35
N LEU A 78 3.26 10.95 5.00
CA LEU A 78 3.21 11.21 6.44
C LEU A 78 2.61 12.60 6.69
N GLN A 79 1.79 12.73 7.72
CA GLN A 79 1.28 14.00 8.21
C GLN A 79 2.38 14.78 8.93
N ASP A 80 3.14 14.12 9.81
CA ASP A 80 4.17 14.75 10.61
C ASP A 80 5.22 13.76 11.16
N ARG A 81 6.18 14.29 11.92
CA ARG A 81 7.25 13.52 12.57
C ARG A 81 6.72 12.55 13.63
N GLN A 82 5.62 12.89 14.32
CA GLN A 82 5.07 12.03 15.37
C GLN A 82 4.45 10.77 14.77
N GLU A 83 3.75 10.89 13.64
CA GLU A 83 3.26 9.75 12.89
C GLU A 83 4.41 8.87 12.39
N LEU A 84 5.48 9.47 11.86
CA LEU A 84 6.68 8.75 11.45
C LEU A 84 7.27 7.91 12.59
N ASP A 85 7.44 8.48 13.79
CA ASP A 85 8.04 7.77 14.93
C ASP A 85 7.17 6.57 15.37
N ARG A 86 5.83 6.72 15.36
CA ARG A 86 4.91 5.61 15.63
C ARG A 86 5.04 4.51 14.58
N LEU A 87 4.98 4.88 13.31
CA LEU A 87 5.08 3.95 12.18
C LEU A 87 6.41 3.18 12.19
N LEU A 88 7.52 3.86 12.50
CA LEU A 88 8.83 3.22 12.62
C LEU A 88 8.88 2.18 13.75
N GLY A 89 8.26 2.47 14.89
CA GLY A 89 8.14 1.50 15.99
C GLY A 89 7.38 0.25 15.58
N GLU A 90 6.27 0.42 14.86
CA GLU A 90 5.47 -0.68 14.33
C GLU A 90 6.22 -1.50 13.27
N LEU A 91 6.85 -0.83 12.30
CA LEU A 91 7.67 -1.46 11.26
C LEU A 91 8.83 -2.26 11.86
N LYS A 92 9.56 -1.70 12.83
CA LYS A 92 10.64 -2.41 13.52
C LYS A 92 10.13 -3.66 14.21
N THR A 93 8.97 -3.57 14.86
CA THR A 93 8.34 -4.73 15.51
C THR A 93 7.95 -5.78 14.48
N LEU A 94 7.32 -5.39 13.38
CA LEU A 94 6.92 -6.28 12.29
C LEU A 94 8.12 -6.99 11.65
N ILE A 95 9.17 -6.24 11.28
CA ILE A 95 10.40 -6.76 10.68
C ILE A 95 11.05 -7.78 11.61
N ASN A 96 11.28 -7.42 12.86
CA ASN A 96 11.96 -8.31 13.81
C ASN A 96 11.14 -9.56 14.15
N ARG A 97 9.81 -9.40 14.30
CA ARG A 97 8.90 -10.54 14.53
C ARG A 97 8.91 -11.49 13.34
N THR A 98 8.84 -10.96 12.12
CA THR A 98 8.84 -11.76 10.89
C THR A 98 10.17 -12.50 10.74
N TYR A 99 11.29 -11.79 10.92
CA TYR A 99 12.62 -12.41 10.85
C TYR A 99 12.83 -13.50 11.90
N LYS A 100 12.32 -13.31 13.13
CA LYS A 100 12.37 -14.34 14.17
C LYS A 100 11.58 -15.59 13.81
N LYS A 101 10.47 -15.45 13.07
CA LYS A 101 9.59 -16.55 12.65
C LYS A 101 9.91 -17.10 11.26
N ARG A 102 10.98 -16.66 10.61
CA ARG A 102 11.29 -16.97 9.21
C ARG A 102 11.33 -18.48 8.90
N GLU A 103 11.77 -19.31 9.84
CA GLU A 103 11.81 -20.77 9.68
C GLU A 103 10.42 -21.43 9.61
N THR A 104 9.38 -20.70 9.98
CA THR A 104 7.97 -21.14 9.92
C THR A 104 7.19 -20.52 8.75
N ILE A 105 7.84 -19.68 7.95
CA ILE A 105 7.22 -18.92 6.85
C ILE A 105 7.89 -19.38 5.57
N GLU A 106 7.11 -19.95 4.64
CA GLU A 106 7.61 -20.25 3.31
C GLU A 106 7.92 -18.93 2.57
N PRO A 107 9.18 -18.66 2.16
CA PRO A 107 9.53 -17.39 1.52
C PRO A 107 8.89 -17.27 0.13
N SER A 108 8.45 -16.07 -0.22
CA SER A 108 7.91 -15.77 -1.55
C SER A 108 8.79 -14.76 -2.27
N THR A 109 9.28 -15.12 -3.45
CA THR A 109 9.89 -14.19 -4.41
C THR A 109 8.92 -13.78 -5.52
N LYS A 110 7.66 -14.25 -5.46
CA LYS A 110 6.65 -13.92 -6.46
C LYS A 110 6.45 -12.41 -6.46
N SER A 111 6.79 -11.79 -7.60
CA SER A 111 6.41 -10.42 -7.87
C SER A 111 4.91 -10.42 -8.17
N ARG A 112 4.09 -9.96 -7.21
CA ARG A 112 2.67 -9.72 -7.47
C ARG A 112 2.58 -8.51 -8.38
N ARG A 113 1.82 -8.64 -9.47
CA ARG A 113 1.63 -7.54 -10.41
C ARG A 113 0.87 -6.42 -9.72
N ALA A 114 1.40 -5.20 -9.77
CA ALA A 114 0.70 -4.01 -9.30
C ALA A 114 -0.60 -3.81 -10.09
N LEU A 115 -1.69 -3.49 -9.39
CA LEU A 115 -2.90 -3.00 -10.05
C LEU A 115 -2.59 -1.67 -10.75
N THR A 116 -3.17 -1.47 -11.92
CA THR A 116 -3.08 -0.21 -12.65
C THR A 116 -4.37 0.59 -12.54
N VAL A 117 -4.27 1.92 -12.62
CA VAL A 117 -5.43 2.83 -12.65
C VAL A 117 -6.43 2.41 -13.72
N PHE A 118 -5.93 1.98 -14.88
CA PHE A 118 -6.77 1.59 -16.01
C PHE A 118 -7.56 0.30 -15.76
N GLU A 119 -7.02 -0.64 -15.00
CA GLU A 119 -7.73 -1.88 -14.64
C GLU A 119 -8.88 -1.61 -13.68
N ILE A 120 -8.65 -0.76 -12.67
CA ILE A 120 -9.71 -0.28 -11.79
C ILE A 120 -10.78 0.45 -12.62
N TYR A 121 -10.36 1.40 -13.45
CA TYR A 121 -11.25 2.22 -14.28
C TYR A 121 -12.19 1.38 -15.16
N LYS A 122 -11.71 0.27 -15.73
CA LYS A 122 -12.52 -0.64 -16.56
C LYS A 122 -13.71 -1.26 -15.83
N LEU A 123 -13.59 -1.45 -14.52
CA LEU A 123 -14.61 -2.05 -13.67
C LEU A 123 -15.47 -0.99 -12.94
N LEU A 124 -15.24 0.29 -13.20
CA LEU A 124 -16.11 1.35 -12.72
C LEU A 124 -17.31 1.55 -13.67
N PRO A 125 -18.39 2.20 -13.18
CA PRO A 125 -19.52 2.59 -14.02
C PRO A 125 -19.16 3.54 -15.17
N ARG A 126 -18.03 4.26 -15.08
CA ARG A 126 -17.49 5.17 -16.12
C ARG A 126 -18.45 6.29 -16.56
N GLN A 127 -19.38 6.67 -15.68
CA GLN A 127 -20.36 7.73 -15.95
C GLN A 127 -19.83 9.14 -15.68
N ASN A 128 -18.68 9.29 -15.02
CA ASN A 128 -18.14 10.57 -14.56
C ASN A 128 -19.18 11.42 -13.80
N CYS A 129 -20.01 10.77 -12.97
CA CYS A 129 -21.16 11.38 -12.30
C CYS A 129 -20.80 12.30 -11.12
N GLN A 130 -19.54 12.29 -10.65
CA GLN A 130 -19.01 13.17 -9.60
C GLN A 130 -19.65 13.04 -8.20
N VAL A 131 -20.54 12.07 -7.99
CA VAL A 131 -21.21 11.80 -6.69
C VAL A 131 -20.23 11.41 -5.57
N CYS A 132 -19.05 10.90 -5.94
CA CYS A 132 -17.96 10.60 -5.01
C CYS A 132 -17.03 11.81 -4.75
N GLY A 133 -17.30 12.96 -5.37
CA GLY A 133 -16.48 14.18 -5.26
C GLY A 133 -15.30 14.27 -6.23
N GLU A 134 -15.05 13.25 -7.05
CA GLU A 134 -13.97 13.22 -8.03
C GLU A 134 -14.43 13.69 -9.42
N PRO A 135 -13.60 14.44 -10.17
CA PRO A 135 -14.01 15.05 -11.45
C PRO A 135 -14.28 14.03 -12.55
N THR A 136 -13.63 12.86 -12.49
CA THR A 136 -13.82 11.74 -13.43
C THR A 136 -13.67 10.39 -12.72
N CYS A 137 -14.24 9.32 -13.27
CA CYS A 137 -14.02 7.96 -12.80
C CYS A 137 -12.54 7.54 -12.89
N MET A 138 -11.78 8.10 -13.84
CA MET A 138 -10.35 7.86 -13.96
C MET A 138 -9.58 8.51 -12.78
N ALA A 139 -9.96 9.72 -12.38
CA ALA A 139 -9.41 10.38 -11.20
C ALA A 139 -9.74 9.59 -9.92
N PHE A 140 -10.98 9.11 -9.80
CA PHE A 140 -11.38 8.21 -8.71
C PHE A 140 -10.55 6.94 -8.68
N ALA A 141 -10.36 6.26 -9.82
CA ALA A 141 -9.53 5.06 -9.92
C ALA A 141 -8.08 5.32 -9.48
N GLY A 142 -7.50 6.46 -9.86
CA GLY A 142 -6.16 6.86 -9.44
C GLY A 142 -6.08 7.10 -7.93
N ARG A 143 -7.06 7.81 -7.38
CA ARG A 143 -7.13 8.08 -5.94
C ARG A 143 -7.40 6.82 -5.11
N LEU A 144 -8.17 5.87 -5.63
CA LEU A 144 -8.39 4.57 -5.01
C LEU A 144 -7.10 3.74 -4.99
N LEU A 145 -6.37 3.70 -6.12
CA LEU A 145 -5.06 3.04 -6.19
C LEU A 145 -4.04 3.66 -5.24
N ASP A 146 -4.11 4.97 -5.03
CA ASP A 146 -3.29 5.69 -4.05
C ASP A 146 -3.78 5.52 -2.59
N GLU A 147 -4.92 4.86 -2.37
CA GLU A 147 -5.62 4.73 -1.08
C GLU A 147 -6.05 6.07 -0.45
N ARG A 148 -6.35 7.08 -1.28
CA ARG A 148 -6.88 8.39 -0.83
C ARG A 148 -8.39 8.38 -0.63
N VAL A 149 -9.06 7.44 -1.27
CA VAL A 149 -10.50 7.20 -1.18
C VAL A 149 -10.71 5.70 -1.06
N THR A 150 -11.81 5.29 -0.45
CA THR A 150 -12.18 3.88 -0.36
C THR A 150 -13.16 3.53 -1.48
N ILE A 151 -13.29 2.24 -1.82
CA ILE A 151 -14.15 1.82 -2.94
C ILE A 151 -15.62 2.17 -2.71
N GLU A 152 -16.07 2.17 -1.45
CA GLU A 152 -17.43 2.41 -0.99
C GLU A 152 -17.98 3.80 -1.35
N VAL A 153 -17.11 4.79 -1.55
CA VAL A 153 -17.56 6.14 -1.92
C VAL A 153 -18.08 6.22 -3.36
N CYS A 154 -17.82 5.21 -4.21
CA CYS A 154 -18.44 5.13 -5.53
C CYS A 154 -19.86 4.55 -5.42
N GLN A 155 -20.83 5.35 -4.97
CA GLN A 155 -22.19 4.87 -4.73
C GLN A 155 -22.83 4.13 -5.94
N PRO A 156 -22.63 4.58 -7.21
CA PRO A 156 -23.20 3.89 -8.37
C PRO A 156 -22.67 2.46 -8.56
N LEU A 157 -21.43 2.17 -8.16
CA LEU A 157 -20.86 0.81 -8.24
C LEU A 157 -21.59 -0.18 -7.31
N PHE A 158 -22.22 0.32 -6.25
CA PHE A 158 -22.93 -0.50 -5.26
C PHE A 158 -24.41 -0.73 -5.60
N THR A 159 -24.86 -0.36 -6.80
CA THR A 159 -26.18 -0.74 -7.31
C THR A 159 -26.17 -2.15 -7.88
N GLU A 160 -27.35 -2.75 -8.09
CA GLU A 160 -27.47 -4.09 -8.69
C GLU A 160 -26.97 -4.14 -10.14
N GLU A 161 -27.04 -3.00 -10.86
CA GLU A 161 -26.58 -2.90 -12.26
C GLU A 161 -25.11 -3.28 -12.44
N TYR A 162 -24.26 -2.96 -11.46
CA TYR A 162 -22.81 -3.18 -11.50
C TYR A 162 -22.34 -4.29 -10.57
N ALA A 163 -23.21 -5.23 -10.18
CA ALA A 163 -22.88 -6.27 -9.20
C ALA A 163 -21.70 -7.15 -9.63
N SER A 164 -21.60 -7.50 -10.92
CA SER A 164 -20.53 -8.33 -11.47
C SER A 164 -19.18 -7.61 -11.46
N GLU A 165 -19.16 -6.37 -11.93
CA GLU A 165 -17.97 -5.51 -11.95
C GLU A 165 -17.50 -5.20 -10.53
N ARG A 166 -18.44 -4.91 -9.62
CA ARG A 166 -18.15 -4.70 -8.19
C ARG A 166 -17.47 -5.92 -7.58
N GLN A 167 -18.04 -7.11 -7.77
CA GLN A 167 -17.47 -8.35 -7.23
C GLN A 167 -16.06 -8.60 -7.75
N THR A 168 -15.86 -8.42 -9.05
CA THR A 168 -14.55 -8.58 -9.69
C THR A 168 -13.54 -7.59 -9.14
N LEU A 169 -13.92 -6.31 -9.02
CA LEU A 169 -13.04 -5.25 -8.53
C LEU A 169 -12.66 -5.48 -7.07
N LEU A 170 -13.61 -5.87 -6.21
CA LEU A 170 -13.35 -6.15 -4.80
C LEU A 170 -12.38 -7.33 -4.62
N HIS A 171 -12.52 -8.40 -5.40
CA HIS A 171 -11.56 -9.51 -5.39
C HIS A 171 -10.16 -9.05 -5.82
N MET A 172 -10.06 -8.29 -6.93
CA MET A 172 -8.77 -7.77 -7.42
C MET A 172 -8.09 -6.86 -6.39
N LEU A 173 -8.85 -5.99 -5.73
CA LEU A 173 -8.35 -5.12 -4.67
C LEU A 173 -7.84 -5.94 -3.46
N GLU A 174 -8.59 -6.95 -3.02
CA GLU A 174 -8.19 -7.78 -1.89
C GLU A 174 -6.91 -8.59 -2.18
N GLU A 175 -6.79 -9.20 -3.36
CA GLU A 175 -5.58 -9.91 -3.77
C GLU A 175 -4.35 -9.00 -3.83
N ALA A 176 -4.57 -7.75 -4.22
CA ALA A 176 -3.57 -6.70 -4.25
C ALA A 176 -3.37 -6.01 -2.89
N GLY A 177 -4.04 -6.47 -1.82
CA GLY A 177 -3.83 -6.02 -0.44
C GLY A 177 -4.50 -4.71 -0.06
N TYR A 178 -5.44 -4.21 -0.87
CA TYR A 178 -6.21 -3.00 -0.57
C TYR A 178 -7.33 -3.31 0.43
N ALA A 179 -7.71 -2.30 1.21
CA ALA A 179 -8.89 -2.38 2.07
C ALA A 179 -10.16 -2.48 1.21
N THR A 180 -10.98 -3.51 1.50
CA THR A 180 -12.27 -3.73 0.83
C THR A 180 -13.36 -3.96 1.88
N PRO A 181 -14.61 -3.51 1.64
CA PRO A 181 -15.73 -3.89 2.46
C PRO A 181 -15.91 -5.40 2.37
N SER A 182 -16.13 -6.05 3.52
CA SER A 182 -16.39 -7.49 3.55
C SER A 182 -17.60 -7.78 2.66
N LEU A 183 -17.39 -8.55 1.60
CA LEU A 183 -18.46 -9.13 0.82
C LEU A 183 -19.20 -10.08 1.76
N GLN A 184 -20.29 -9.61 2.36
CA GLN A 184 -21.22 -10.51 3.01
C GLN A 184 -21.79 -11.40 1.91
N GLU A 185 -21.27 -12.62 1.80
CA GLU A 185 -21.93 -13.71 1.11
C GLU A 185 -23.32 -13.86 1.74
N LYS A 186 -24.32 -13.23 1.12
CA LYS A 186 -25.71 -13.57 1.38
C LYS A 186 -25.93 -14.97 0.81
N SER A 187 -25.80 -15.99 1.67
CA SER A 187 -26.50 -17.27 1.50
C SER A 187 -28.00 -17.07 1.45
#